data_AF-A0A0C3B4E1-F1
#
_entry.id   AF-A0A0C3B4E1-F1
#
_cell.length_a   1.000
_cell.length_b   1.000
_cell.length_c   1.000
_cell.angle_alpha   90.00
_cell.angle_beta   90.00
_cell.angle_gamma   90.00
#
_symmetry.space_group_name_H-M   'P 1'
#
loop_
_entity.id
_entity.type
_entity.pdbx_description
1 polymer ?
#
loop_
_entity_poly.entity_id
_entity_poly.type
_entity_poly.pdbx_seq_one_letter_code
_entity_poly.pdbx_strand_id
1 'polypeptide(L)' 'MWVVQPDICDDETRFASVVHLDTIFRAAHLLPVYGKEFVPSYLNFSQSLDAFHSYYVNKYIDHHAFKIAF' A
#
# COMPACT_ATOMS: atom_id res chain seq x y z
N MET A 1 10.53 -9.51 -0.42
CA MET A 1 9.29 -8.99 -1.04
C MET A 1 8.14 -9.52 -0.22
N TRP A 2 7.25 -8.64 0.20
CA TRP A 2 6.13 -8.99 1.07
C TRP A 2 4.82 -8.57 0.42
N VAL A 3 3.76 -9.27 0.78
CA VAL A 3 2.38 -8.85 0.52
C VAL A 3 1.84 -8.34 1.84
N VAL A 4 1.32 -7.12 1.84
CA VAL A 4 0.68 -6.48 3.00
C VAL A 4 -0.78 -6.21 2.70
N GLN A 5 -1.60 -6.15 3.75
CA GLN A 5 -3.01 -5.81 3.67
C GLN A 5 -3.31 -4.64 4.61
N PRO A 6 -4.32 -3.81 4.31
CA PRO A 6 -4.81 -2.81 5.25
C PRO A 6 -5.23 -3.48 6.56
N ASP A 7 -4.97 -2.81 7.67
CA ASP A 7 -5.44 -3.25 8.97
C ASP A 7 -6.94 -2.92 9.13
N ILE A 8 -7.67 -3.78 9.84
CA ILE A 8 -9.13 -3.75 9.93
C ILE A 8 -9.54 -3.82 11.41
N CYS A 9 -10.45 -2.94 11.80
CA CYS A 9 -11.07 -2.90 13.13
C CYS A 9 -12.07 -4.05 13.33
N ASP A 10 -12.49 -4.30 14.58
CA ASP A 10 -13.49 -5.34 14.92
C ASP A 10 -14.85 -5.12 14.22
N ASP A 11 -15.14 -3.90 13.79
CA ASP A 11 -16.36 -3.52 13.06
C ASP A 11 -16.22 -3.58 11.53
N GLU A 12 -15.16 -4.25 11.03
CA GLU A 12 -14.82 -4.40 9.61
C GLU A 12 -14.44 -3.08 8.89
N THR A 13 -14.27 -1.98 9.63
CA THR A 13 -13.80 -0.72 9.04
C THR A 13 -12.27 -0.70 8.90
N ARG A 14 -11.76 0.05 7.92
CA ARG A 14 -10.31 0.21 7.74
C ARG A 14 -9.75 1.03 8.90
N PHE A 15 -8.72 0.50 9.55
CA PHE A 15 -8.04 1.19 10.62
C PHE A 15 -7.30 2.43 10.08
N ALA A 16 -7.47 3.56 10.75
CA ALA A 16 -6.77 4.80 10.44
C ALA A 16 -6.38 5.50 11.75
N SER A 17 -5.17 6.07 11.78
CA SER A 17 -4.66 6.84 12.92
C SER A 17 -3.87 8.05 12.45
N VAL A 18 -3.77 9.07 13.31
CA VAL A 18 -2.93 10.24 13.09
C VAL A 18 -1.56 9.96 13.70
N VAL A 19 -0.51 10.03 12.87
CA VAL A 19 0.87 9.84 13.29
C VAL A 19 1.67 11.12 13.07
N HIS A 20 2.67 11.37 13.92
CA HIS A 20 3.56 12.52 13.74
C HIS A 20 4.48 12.28 12.53
N LEU A 21 4.68 13.30 11.68
CA LEU A 21 5.46 13.13 10.44
C LEU A 21 6.90 12.67 10.69
N ASP A 22 7.52 13.08 11.79
CA ASP A 22 8.88 12.63 12.17
C ASP A 22 8.98 11.13 12.49
N THR A 23 7.84 10.45 12.70
CA THR A 23 7.82 8.99 12.87
C THR A 23 7.86 8.24 11.53
N ILE A 24 7.65 8.95 10.41
CA ILE A 24 7.73 8.38 9.07
C ILE A 24 9.18 8.31 8.65
N PHE A 25 9.73 7.09 8.66
CA PHE A 25 11.11 6.86 8.22
C PHE A 25 11.30 7.09 6.72
N ARG A 26 10.40 6.55 5.89
CA ARG A 26 10.46 6.67 4.42
C ARG A 26 9.10 6.37 3.80
N ALA A 27 8.79 7.04 2.68
CA ALA A 27 7.73 6.57 1.78
C ALA A 27 8.18 5.29 1.07
N ALA A 28 7.24 4.38 0.83
CA ALA A 28 7.44 3.19 0.00
C ALA A 28 6.37 3.14 -1.08
N HIS A 29 6.73 2.69 -2.27
CA HIS A 29 5.76 2.50 -3.35
C HIS A 29 5.02 1.17 -3.15
N LEU A 30 3.69 1.26 -3.05
CA LEU A 30 2.78 0.13 -2.89
C LEU A 30 2.18 -0.24 -4.24
N LEU A 31 2.56 -1.40 -4.77
CA LEU A 31 1.98 -1.92 -6.01
C LEU A 31 0.79 -2.82 -5.66
N PRO A 32 -0.42 -2.58 -6.18
CA PRO A 32 -1.55 -3.46 -5.94
C PRO A 32 -1.27 -4.90 -6.38
N VAL A 33 -1.77 -5.87 -5.60
CA VAL A 33 -1.89 -7.24 -6.07
C VAL A 33 -3.12 -7.32 -6.97
N TYR A 34 -2.88 -7.38 -8.28
CA TYR A 34 -3.96 -7.46 -9.26
C TYR A 34 -4.65 -8.82 -9.25
N GLY A 35 -5.96 -8.79 -9.53
CA GLY A 35 -6.76 -9.97 -9.79
C GLY A 35 -6.65 -10.43 -11.24
N LYS A 36 -7.62 -11.24 -11.67
CA LYS A 36 -7.72 -11.69 -13.07
C LYS A 36 -8.38 -10.67 -13.99
N GLU A 37 -9.08 -9.70 -13.42
CA GLU A 37 -9.82 -8.67 -14.14
C GLU A 37 -8.94 -7.48 -14.49
N PHE A 38 -9.34 -6.74 -15.53
CA PHE A 38 -8.72 -5.47 -15.87
C PHE A 38 -9.03 -4.39 -14.83
N VAL A 39 -8.06 -3.51 -14.60
CA VAL A 39 -8.29 -2.30 -13.80
C VAL A 39 -9.25 -1.39 -14.57
N PRO A 40 -10.34 -0.91 -13.94
CA PRO A 40 -11.27 -0.02 -14.61
C PRO A 40 -10.58 1.26 -15.08
N SER A 41 -10.81 1.68 -16.33
CA SER A 41 -10.14 2.84 -16.93
C SER A 41 -10.52 4.17 -16.28
N TYR A 42 -11.62 4.20 -15.51
CA TYR A 42 -12.09 5.36 -14.77
C TYR A 42 -11.58 5.40 -13.33
N LEU A 43 -10.81 4.40 -12.88
CA LEU A 43 -10.24 4.41 -11.53
C LEU A 43 -9.21 5.54 -11.42
N ASN A 44 -9.44 6.47 -10.49
CA ASN A 44 -8.49 7.54 -10.23
C ASN A 44 -7.32 7.02 -9.39
N PHE A 45 -6.11 7.52 -9.64
CA PHE A 45 -4.93 7.14 -8.85
C PHE A 45 -5.13 7.41 -7.35
N SER A 46 -5.89 8.45 -6.96
CA SER A 46 -6.19 8.77 -5.57
C SER A 46 -6.99 7.69 -4.85
N GLN A 47 -7.73 6.86 -5.59
CA GLN A 47 -8.55 5.77 -5.04
C GLN A 47 -7.77 4.46 -4.92
N SER A 48 -6.50 4.43 -5.33
CA SER A 48 -5.73 3.18 -5.43
C SER A 48 -5.47 2.52 -4.07
N LEU A 49 -5.47 3.26 -2.96
CA LEU A 49 -5.30 2.68 -1.62
C LEU A 49 -6.59 2.05 -1.08
N ASP A 50 -7.75 2.45 -1.62
CA ASP A 50 -9.06 1.94 -1.23
C ASP A 50 -9.54 0.83 -2.18
N ALA A 51 -9.16 0.90 -3.45
CA ALA A 51 -9.65 0.01 -4.50
C ALA A 51 -9.08 -1.41 -4.47
N PHE A 52 -7.99 -1.66 -3.74
CA PHE A 52 -7.34 -2.97 -3.67
C PHE A 52 -7.25 -3.48 -2.23
N HIS A 53 -7.17 -4.81 -2.09
CA HIS A 53 -7.16 -5.51 -0.81
C HIS A 53 -5.76 -5.81 -0.28
N SER A 54 -4.75 -5.79 -1.16
CA SER A 54 -3.37 -6.11 -0.78
C SER A 54 -2.37 -5.46 -1.73
N TYR A 55 -1.15 -5.27 -1.24
CA TYR A 55 -0.10 -4.55 -1.92
C TYR A 55 1.24 -5.26 -1.76
N TYR A 56 2.05 -5.25 -2.82
CA TYR A 56 3.44 -5.64 -2.75
C TYR A 56 4.28 -4.51 -2.16
N VAL A 57 5.04 -4.84 -1.12
CA VAL A 57 6.17 -4.03 -0.64
C VAL A 57 7.43 -4.68 -1.16
N ASN A 58 8.12 -3.98 -2.06
CA ASN A 58 9.27 -4.50 -2.76
C ASN A 58 10.45 -3.53 -2.67
N LYS A 59 11.59 -3.99 -2.16
CA LYS A 59 12.81 -3.18 -2.09
C LYS A 59 13.36 -2.77 -3.46
N TYR A 60 12.99 -3.48 -4.52
CA TYR A 60 13.45 -3.19 -5.89
C TYR A 60 12.53 -2.23 -6.65
N ILE A 61 11.30 -1.99 -6.17
CA ILE A 61 10.32 -1.14 -6.88
C ILE A 61 10.56 0.35 -6.64
N ASP A 62 11.30 0.68 -5.58
CA ASP A 62 11.71 2.03 -5.24
C ASP A 62 13.20 2.03 -4.88
N HIS A 63 13.96 2.90 -5.55
CA HIS A 63 15.40 3.05 -5.32
C HIS A 63 15.71 3.40 -3.85
N HIS A 64 14.83 4.13 -3.18
CA HIS A 64 15.02 4.46 -1.77
C HIS A 64 14.77 3.24 -0.85
N ALA A 65 13.77 2.43 -1.16
CA ALA A 65 13.50 1.17 -0.45
C ALA A 65 14.64 0.15 -0.56
N PHE A 66 15.38 0.15 -1.68
CA PHE A 66 16.47 -0.81 -1.94
C PHE A 66 17.53 -0.91 -0.83
N LYS A 67 17.85 0.24 -0.20
CA LYS A 67 18.89 0.31 0.82
C LYS A 67 18.41 0.05 2.24
N ILE A 68 17.10 0.01 2.47
CA ILE A 68 16.50 0.01 3.82
C ILE A 68 15.62 -1.22 4.08
N ALA A 69 15.09 -1.87 3.05
CA ALA A 69 14.27 -3.07 3.17
C ALA A 69 15.09 -4.33 2.87
N PHE A 70 14.85 -5.39 3.65
CA PHE A 70 15.63 -6.64 3.62
C PHE A 70 15.25 -7.59 2.46
#